data_AF-A0A9E3ELC8-F1
#
_entry.id   AF-A0A9E3ELC8-F1
#
_cell.length_a   1.000
_cell.length_b   1.000
_cell.length_c   1.000
_cell.angle_alpha   90.00
_cell.angle_beta   90.00
_cell.angle_gamma   90.00
#
_symmetry.space_group_name_H-M   'P 1'
#
loop_
_entity.id
_entity.type
_entity.pdbx_description
1 polymer ?
#
loop_
_entity_poly.entity_id
_entity_poly.type
_entity_poly.pdbx_seq_one_letter_code
_entity_poly.pdbx_strand_id
1 'polypeptide(L)' 'RARNREEVDAFHSAALSSGGQDNGAPGIREGGYPPGYYAAFVLDPDGNNIEAVFRET' A
#
# COMPACT_ATOMS: atom_id res chain seq x y z
N ARG A 1 -3.62 5.92 6.31
CA ARG A 1 -4.41 6.36 5.12
C ARG A 1 -3.64 7.49 4.44
N ALA A 2 -3.44 7.38 3.13
CA ALA A 2 -2.79 8.36 2.27
C ALA A 2 -3.79 9.40 1.74
N ARG A 3 -3.28 10.54 1.26
CA ARG A 3 -4.07 11.65 0.70
C ARG A 3 -4.30 11.54 -0.80
N ASN A 4 -3.48 10.77 -1.52
CA ASN A 4 -3.56 10.52 -2.95
C ASN A 4 -2.86 9.19 -3.31
N ARG A 5 -2.84 8.82 -4.59
CA ARG A 5 -2.21 7.59 -5.08
C ARG A 5 -0.68 7.67 -4.95
N GLU A 6 -0.11 8.83 -5.20
CA GLU A 6 1.33 9.09 -5.16
C GLU A 6 1.92 8.85 -3.76
N GLU A 7 1.16 9.11 -2.69
CA GLU A 7 1.58 8.80 -1.33
C GLU A 7 1.58 7.31 -1.01
N VAL A 8 0.70 6.54 -1.63
CA VAL A 8 0.72 5.07 -1.52
C VAL A 8 1.95 4.53 -2.24
N ASP A 9 2.27 5.07 -3.42
CA ASP A 9 3.47 4.71 -4.19
C ASP A 9 4.75 5.06 -3.42
N ALA A 10 4.81 6.29 -2.88
CA ALA A 10 5.94 6.76 -2.10
C ALA A 10 6.15 5.93 -0.82
N PHE A 11 5.07 5.57 -0.13
CA PHE A 11 5.13 4.65 1.01
C PHE A 11 5.75 3.31 0.61
N HIS A 12 5.26 2.68 -0.45
CA HIS A 12 5.72 1.35 -0.87
C HIS A 12 7.20 1.38 -1.25
N SER A 13 7.61 2.34 -2.08
CA SER A 13 9.00 2.50 -2.48
C SER A 13 9.94 2.75 -1.29
N ALA A 14 9.54 3.61 -0.34
CA ALA A 14 10.32 3.91 0.85
C ALA A 14 10.42 2.70 1.79
N ALA A 15 9.33 1.95 1.96
CA ALA A 15 9.30 0.77 2.81
C ALA A 15 10.18 -0.35 2.25
N LEU A 16 10.15 -0.61 0.94
CA LEU A 16 11.07 -1.54 0.28
C LEU A 16 12.54 -1.12 0.41
N SER A 17 12.83 0.17 0.21
CA SER A 17 14.19 0.71 0.37
C SER A 17 14.72 0.61 1.80
N SER A 18 13.81 0.51 2.77
CA SER A 18 14.12 0.39 4.20
C SER A 18 14.20 -1.06 4.68
N GLY A 19 14.16 -2.03 3.76
CA GLY A 19 14.26 -3.46 4.08
C GLY A 19 12.92 -4.18 4.30
N GLY A 20 11.80 -3.49 4.05
CA GLY A 20 10.49 -4.16 3.97
C GLY A 20 10.41 -5.09 2.76
N GLN A 21 9.59 -6.13 2.86
CA GLN A 21 9.35 -7.08 1.78
C GLN A 21 8.03 -6.76 1.07
N ASP A 22 8.04 -6.76 -0.26
CA ASP A 22 6.83 -6.55 -1.05
C ASP A 22 5.80 -7.64 -0.74
N ASN A 23 4.57 -7.20 -0.46
CA ASN A 23 3.42 -8.08 -0.22
C ASN A 23 2.19 -7.63 -1.04
N GLY A 24 2.41 -6.75 -2.01
CA GLY A 24 1.38 -6.21 -2.87
C GLY A 24 1.73 -4.81 -3.33
N ALA A 25 2.26 -4.71 -4.55
CA ALA A 25 2.55 -3.45 -5.21
C ALA A 25 1.34 -2.49 -5.23
N PRO A 26 1.56 -1.16 -5.21
CA PRO A 26 0.50 -0.18 -5.29
C PRO A 26 -0.46 -0.44 -6.46
N GLY A 27 -1.76 -0.41 -6.18
CA GLY A 27 -2.77 -0.69 -7.19
C GLY A 27 -4.20 -0.60 -6.68
N ILE A 28 -5.14 -0.50 -7.62
CA ILE A 28 -6.57 -0.65 -7.33
C ILE A 28 -6.83 -2.09 -6.88
N ARG A 29 -7.57 -2.25 -5.80
CA ARG A 29 -7.98 -3.54 -5.28
C ARG A 29 -9.39 -3.87 -5.76
N GLU A 30 -9.51 -5.03 -6.40
CA GLU A 30 -10.78 -5.60 -6.88
C GLU A 30 -11.16 -6.82 -6.04
N GLY A 31 -12.33 -7.41 -6.30
CA GLY A 31 -12.71 -8.68 -5.65
C GLY A 31 -13.20 -8.53 -4.21
N GLY A 32 -14.00 -7.49 -3.93
CA GLY A 32 -14.66 -7.28 -2.64
C GLY A 32 -14.29 -5.98 -1.93
N TYR A 33 -13.33 -5.23 -2.48
CA TYR A 33 -13.00 -3.89 -1.98
C TYR A 33 -13.98 -2.83 -2.53
N PRO A 34 -14.22 -1.73 -1.78
CA PRO A 34 -14.95 -0.59 -2.30
C PRO A 34 -14.31 -0.04 -3.58
N PRO A 35 -15.11 0.55 -4.49
CA PRO A 35 -14.56 1.27 -5.65
C PRO A 35 -13.54 2.34 -5.22
N GLY A 36 -12.49 2.52 -6.02
CA GLY A 36 -11.45 3.52 -5.75
C GLY A 36 -10.49 3.17 -4.60
N TYR A 37 -10.49 1.92 -4.12
CA TYR A 37 -9.56 1.44 -3.10
C TYR A 37 -8.16 1.22 -3.70
N TYR A 38 -7.31 2.23 -3.62
CA TYR A 38 -5.92 2.17 -4.07
C TYR A 38 -5.01 1.90 -2.88
N ALA A 39 -4.28 0.78 -2.87
CA ALA A 39 -3.48 0.39 -1.70
C ALA A 39 -2.17 -0.30 -2.08
N ALA A 40 -1.22 -0.31 -1.15
CA ALA A 40 0.02 -1.08 -1.20
C ALA A 40 0.26 -1.79 0.14
N PHE A 41 0.93 -2.94 0.09
CA PHE A 41 1.19 -3.81 1.22
C PHE A 41 2.68 -4.15 1.29
N VAL A 42 3.27 -4.02 2.48
CA VAL A 42 4.66 -4.37 2.75
C VAL A 42 4.73 -5.12 4.07
N LEU A 43 5.51 -6.20 4.12
CA LEU A 43 5.87 -6.85 5.37
C LEU A 43 7.04 -6.10 6.03
N ASP A 44 6.89 -5.75 7.30
CA ASP A 44 8.02 -5.27 8.09
C ASP A 44 8.95 -6.43 8.52
N PRO A 45 10.13 -6.14 9.12
CA PRO A 45 11.06 -7.19 9.56
C PRO A 45 10.51 -8.17 10.60
N ASP A 46 9.46 -7.77 11.32
CA ASP A 46 8.78 -8.62 12.31
C ASP A 46 7.65 -9.46 11.67
N GLY A 47 7.38 -9.26 10.37
CA GLY A 47 6.36 -9.96 9.59
C GLY A 47 4.97 -9.32 9.67
N ASN A 48 4.83 -8.09 10.18
CA ASN A 48 3.56 -7.39 10.18
C ASN A 48 3.21 -6.90 8.78
N ASN A 49 1.97 -7.09 8.34
CA ASN A 49 1.48 -6.59 7.06
C ASN A 49 1.03 -5.12 7.18
N ILE A 50 1.88 -4.20 6.74
CA ILE A 50 1.61 -2.76 6.78
C ILE A 50 0.93 -2.31 5.50
N GLU A 51 -0.22 -1.65 5.65
CA GLU A 51 -1.01 -1.12 4.54
C GLU A 51 -0.92 0.41 4.48
N ALA A 52 -0.65 0.93 3.28
CA ALA A 52 -1.02 2.29 2.92
C ALA A 52 -2.17 2.25 1.91
N VAL A 53 -3.20 3.05 2.17
CA VAL A 53 -4.42 3.10 1.36
C VAL A 53 -4.88 4.53 1.11
N PHE A 54 -5.23 4.82 -0.13
CA PHE A 54 -6.01 5.96 -0.59
C PHE A 54 -7.38 5.47 -1.08
N ARG A 55 -8.44 6.18 -0.71
CA ARG A 55 -9.80 5.87 -1.16
C ARG A 55 -10.30 7.08 -1.91
N GLU A 56 -10.55 6.92 -3.21
CA GLU A 56 -11.28 7.90 -3.99
C GLU A 56 -12.69 7.99 -3.43
N THR A 57 -13.01 9.15 -2.89
CA THR A 57 -14.35 9.50 -2.39
C THR A 57 -15.29 9.80 -3.53
#